data_AF-A0A6H9R4F5-F1
#
_entry.id   AF-A0A6H9R4F5-F1
#
_cell.length_a   1.000
_cell.length_b   1.000
_cell.length_c   1.000
_cell.angle_alpha   90.00
_cell.angle_beta   90.00
_cell.angle_gamma   90.00
#
_symmetry.space_group_name_H-M   'P 1'
#
loop_
_entity.id
_entity.type
_entity.pdbx_description
1 polymer ?
#
loop_
_entity_poly.entity_id
_entity_poly.type
_entity_poly.pdbx_seq_one_letter_code
_entity_poly.pdbx_strand_id
1 'polypeptide(L)'
;MSKIAIFLALSCIGAQAFAEESHANVSRDQAPVETYTYGSKLDVKKVISVTDVAPECGPVPAQMTYEDSQGQRHVMQYQVMGSGCSNG
;
A
#
# COMPACT_ATOMS: atom_id res chain seq x y z
N MET A 1 38.26 38.35 -42.25
CA MET A 1 37.40 37.78 -41.18
C MET A 1 36.77 36.52 -41.72
N SER A 2 37.20 35.35 -41.24
CA SER A 2 36.46 34.09 -41.37
C SER A 2 36.68 33.34 -40.06
N LYS A 3 35.64 33.32 -39.23
CA LYS A 3 35.58 32.60 -37.95
C LYS A 3 35.05 31.22 -38.24
N ILE A 4 35.90 30.20 -38.19
CA ILE A 4 35.44 28.81 -38.09
C ILE A 4 36.34 28.13 -37.06
N ALA A 5 35.96 28.29 -35.79
CA ALA A 5 36.45 27.48 -34.69
C ALA A 5 35.56 26.23 -34.61
N ILE A 6 36.05 25.11 -35.13
CA ILE A 6 35.44 23.79 -34.93
C ILE A 6 36.13 23.18 -33.71
N PHE A 7 35.62 23.50 -32.53
CA PHE A 7 35.89 22.71 -31.33
C PHE A 7 34.89 21.55 -31.33
N LEU A 8 35.30 20.44 -31.91
CA LEU A 8 34.56 19.18 -31.85
C LEU A 8 34.51 18.72 -30.40
N ALA A 9 33.30 18.77 -29.84
CA ALA A 9 32.96 18.39 -28.48
C ALA A 9 33.36 16.93 -28.20
N LEU A 10 34.26 16.72 -27.23
CA LEU A 10 34.41 15.43 -26.59
C LEU A 10 33.37 15.35 -25.47
N SER A 11 32.16 14.93 -25.83
CA SER A 11 31.12 14.59 -24.86
C SER A 11 31.59 13.38 -24.06
N CYS A 12 32.09 13.61 -22.85
CA CYS A 12 32.23 12.55 -21.87
C CYS A 12 30.82 12.04 -21.53
N ILE A 13 30.50 10.86 -22.02
CA ILE A 13 29.30 10.10 -21.68
C ILE A 13 29.39 9.80 -20.17
N GLY A 14 28.66 10.55 -19.36
CA GLY A 14 28.45 10.18 -17.97
C GLY A 14 27.64 8.89 -17.94
N ALA A 15 28.19 7.85 -17.31
CA ALA A 15 27.43 6.65 -17.00
C ALA A 15 26.28 7.05 -16.05
N GLN A 16 25.06 7.12 -16.58
CA GLN A 16 23.87 7.14 -15.74
C GLN A 16 23.70 5.72 -15.20
N ALA A 17 24.20 5.47 -14.00
CA ALA A 17 23.82 4.29 -13.25
C ALA A 17 22.34 4.45 -12.89
N PHE A 18 21.45 3.84 -13.67
CA PHE A 18 20.10 3.57 -13.20
C PHE A 18 20.25 2.56 -12.08
N ALA A 19 20.04 3.00 -10.85
CA ALA A 19 19.70 2.08 -9.77
C ALA A 19 18.36 1.46 -10.19
N GLU A 20 18.39 0.25 -10.75
CA GLU A 20 17.21 -0.55 -10.94
C GLU A 20 16.76 -0.97 -9.54
N GLU A 21 15.93 -0.12 -8.93
CA GLU A 21 15.10 -0.52 -7.81
C GLU A 21 14.27 -1.66 -8.36
N SER A 22 14.67 -2.87 -7.97
CA SER A 22 13.95 -4.09 -8.29
C SER A 22 12.56 -3.88 -7.71
N HIS A 23 11.63 -3.51 -8.60
CA HIS A 23 10.21 -3.62 -8.33
C HIS A 23 10.00 -5.10 -8.06
N ALA A 24 10.12 -5.46 -6.78
CA ALA A 24 9.60 -6.69 -6.25
C ALA A 24 8.22 -6.83 -6.87
N ASN A 25 7.99 -7.99 -7.48
CA ASN A 25 6.73 -8.37 -8.08
C ASN A 25 5.68 -8.43 -6.95
N VAL A 26 5.25 -7.26 -6.47
CA VAL A 26 4.10 -7.12 -5.58
C VAL A 26 2.94 -7.47 -6.48
N SER A 27 2.47 -8.70 -6.33
CA SER A 27 1.26 -9.17 -6.96
C SER A 27 0.22 -8.05 -6.88
N ARG A 28 -0.24 -7.58 -8.04
CA ARG A 28 -1.22 -6.48 -8.17
C ARG A 28 -2.51 -6.74 -7.36
N ASP A 29 -2.70 -7.96 -6.88
CA ASP A 29 -3.86 -8.38 -6.10
C ASP A 29 -3.77 -8.11 -4.59
N GLN A 30 -2.61 -7.75 -4.03
CA GLN A 30 -2.47 -7.53 -2.60
C GLN A 30 -2.30 -6.04 -2.30
N ALA A 31 -3.44 -5.37 -2.08
CA ALA A 31 -3.43 -4.02 -1.54
C ALA A 31 -2.69 -4.00 -0.18
N PRO A 32 -1.84 -2.99 0.09
CA PRO A 32 -1.19 -2.86 1.39
C PRO A 32 -2.21 -2.83 2.53
N VAL A 33 -1.83 -3.36 3.70
CA VAL A 33 -2.66 -3.29 4.90
C VAL A 33 -2.53 -1.89 5.51
N GLU A 34 -3.65 -1.19 5.60
CA GLU A 34 -3.77 0.14 6.20
C GLU A 34 -4.28 0.03 7.64
N THR A 35 -3.62 0.68 8.60
CA THR A 35 -4.11 0.71 9.98
C THR A 35 -5.21 1.75 10.13
N TYR A 36 -6.38 1.33 10.59
CA TYR A 36 -7.48 2.23 10.89
C TYR A 36 -7.21 3.08 12.13
N THR A 37 -7.42 4.38 12.01
CA THR A 37 -7.49 5.30 13.15
C THR A 37 -8.94 5.58 13.49
N TYR A 38 -9.33 5.38 14.75
CA TYR A 38 -10.70 5.61 15.20
C TYR A 38 -11.18 7.03 14.89
N GLY A 39 -12.34 7.13 14.25
CA GLY A 39 -12.92 8.41 13.82
C GLY A 39 -12.53 8.84 12.41
N SER A 40 -11.60 8.16 11.74
CA SER A 40 -11.35 8.37 10.31
C SER A 40 -12.60 8.04 9.51
N LYS A 41 -12.95 8.92 8.57
CA LYS A 41 -14.03 8.69 7.61
C LYS A 41 -13.50 7.81 6.47
N LEU A 42 -14.10 6.64 6.31
CA LEU A 42 -13.79 5.73 5.22
C LEU A 42 -14.79 5.93 4.08
N ASP A 43 -14.30 5.92 2.85
CA ASP A 43 -15.15 5.83 1.66
C ASP A 43 -15.37 4.36 1.31
N VAL A 44 -16.36 3.73 1.96
CA VAL A 44 -16.68 2.31 1.72
C VAL A 44 -17.90 2.22 0.82
N LYS A 45 -17.71 1.75 -0.42
CA LYS A 45 -18.79 1.43 -1.35
C LYS A 45 -19.25 -0.02 -1.22
N LYS A 46 -18.31 -0.97 -1.07
CA LYS A 46 -18.62 -2.40 -0.94
C LYS A 46 -17.62 -3.12 -0.05
N VAL A 47 -18.11 -3.86 0.94
CA VAL A 47 -17.28 -4.80 1.72
C VAL A 47 -17.11 -6.09 0.92
N ILE A 48 -15.86 -6.55 0.81
CA ILE A 48 -15.49 -7.76 0.05
C ILE A 48 -15.31 -8.94 1.00
N SER A 49 -14.58 -8.73 2.10
CA SER A 49 -14.34 -9.76 3.11
C SER A 49 -13.99 -9.12 4.45
N VAL A 50 -14.25 -9.85 5.54
CA VAL A 50 -13.78 -9.53 6.89
C VAL A 50 -13.15 -10.80 7.45
N THR A 51 -12.01 -10.69 8.14
CA THR A 51 -11.39 -11.84 8.81
C THR A 51 -12.24 -12.29 9.99
N ASP A 52 -12.23 -13.60 10.25
CA ASP A 52 -12.84 -14.13 11.46
C ASP A 52 -12.22 -13.52 12.72
N VAL A 53 -13.03 -13.38 13.76
CA VAL A 53 -12.61 -12.81 15.04
C VAL A 53 -11.93 -13.89 15.88
N ALA A 54 -10.70 -13.63 16.32
CA ALA A 54 -9.96 -14.57 17.14
C ALA A 54 -10.67 -14.88 18.48
N PRO A 55 -10.61 -16.13 18.99
CA PRO A 55 -11.27 -16.55 20.22
C PRO A 55 -10.49 -16.18 21.49
N GLU A 56 -9.75 -15.08 21.45
CA GLU A 56 -9.05 -14.54 22.62
C GLU A 56 -9.99 -13.63 23.41
N CYS A 57 -9.77 -13.48 24.72
CA CYS A 57 -10.53 -12.51 25.52
C CYS A 57 -9.77 -11.20 25.63
N GLY A 58 -10.18 -10.21 24.84
CA GLY A 58 -9.57 -8.88 24.78
C GLY A 58 -9.62 -8.28 23.38
N PRO A 59 -9.07 -7.08 23.18
CA PRO A 59 -8.91 -6.49 21.85
C PRO A 59 -7.97 -7.33 20.98
N VAL A 60 -8.42 -7.69 19.78
CA VAL A 60 -7.67 -8.46 18.78
C VAL A 60 -7.72 -7.75 17.42
N PRO A 61 -6.68 -7.90 16.58
CA PRO A 61 -6.70 -7.37 15.23
C PRO A 61 -7.69 -8.14 14.34
N ALA A 62 -8.42 -7.39 13.51
CA ALA A 62 -9.23 -7.90 12.40
C ALA A 62 -8.90 -7.10 11.14
N GLN A 63 -9.07 -7.71 9.97
CA GLN A 63 -8.91 -7.04 8.68
C GLN A 63 -10.22 -7.05 7.90
N MET A 64 -10.49 -5.95 7.20
CA MET A 64 -11.59 -5.81 6.26
C MET A 64 -11.04 -5.40 4.90
N THR A 65 -11.39 -6.16 3.88
CA THR A 65 -11.15 -5.79 2.49
C THR A 65 -12.39 -5.11 1.94
N TYR A 66 -12.26 -3.92 1.36
CA TYR A 66 -13.39 -3.18 0.79
C TYR A 66 -13.01 -2.49 -0.53
N GLU A 67 -14.03 -2.12 -1.31
CA GLU A 67 -13.93 -1.27 -2.49
C GLU A 67 -14.46 0.13 -2.17
N ASP A 68 -13.73 1.17 -2.58
CA ASP A 68 -14.11 2.58 -2.41
C ASP A 68 -15.07 3.09 -3.50
N SER A 69 -15.49 4.36 -3.45
CA SER A 69 -16.37 4.93 -4.48
C SER A 69 -15.74 4.98 -5.87
N GLN A 70 -14.41 4.99 -5.95
CA GLN A 70 -13.60 5.03 -7.17
C GLN A 70 -13.29 3.63 -7.74
N GLY A 71 -13.70 2.56 -7.05
CA GLY A 71 -13.45 1.18 -7.48
C GLY A 71 -12.10 0.61 -7.03
N GLN A 72 -11.39 1.29 -6.13
CA GLN A 72 -10.10 0.84 -5.58
C GLN A 72 -10.32 -0.10 -4.39
N ARG A 73 -9.50 -1.14 -4.31
CA ARG A 73 -9.53 -2.11 -3.20
C ARG A 73 -8.56 -1.71 -2.11
N HIS A 74 -9.04 -1.70 -0.88
CA HIS A 74 -8.28 -1.44 0.34
C HIS A 74 -8.35 -2.64 1.26
N VAL A 75 -7.28 -2.88 2.02
CA VAL A 75 -7.28 -3.81 3.15
C VAL A 75 -7.01 -2.99 4.39
N MET A 76 -7.98 -2.91 5.29
CA MET A 76 -7.90 -2.14 6.52
C MET A 76 -7.81 -3.05 7.73
N GLN A 77 -6.85 -2.81 8.62
CA GLN A 77 -6.74 -3.46 9.91
C GLN A 77 -7.28 -2.57 11.03
N TYR A 78 -8.10 -3.14 11.91
CA TYR A 78 -8.69 -2.48 13.07
C TYR A 78 -8.74 -3.43 14.26
N GLN A 79 -9.10 -2.92 15.44
CA GLN A 79 -9.24 -3.73 16.66
C GLN A 79 -10.72 -4.05 16.93
N VAL A 80 -10.99 -5.29 17.32
CA VAL A 80 -12.33 -5.77 17.75
C VAL A 80 -12.20 -6.53 19.07
N MET A 81 -13.31 -6.69 19.80
CA MET A 81 -13.31 -7.60 20.95
C MET A 81 -13.31 -9.05 20.46
N GLY A 82 -12.33 -9.83 20.92
CA GLY A 82 -12.26 -11.25 20.66
C GLY A 82 -13.43 -12.02 21.29
N SER A 83 -13.77 -13.15 20.69
CA SER A 83 -14.97 -13.93 21.06
C SER A 83 -14.80 -14.79 22.31
N GLY A 84 -13.60 -14.86 22.87
CA GLY A 84 -13.25 -15.74 24.00
C GLY A 84 -13.80 -15.32 25.37
N CYS A 85 -14.45 -14.16 25.49
CA CYS A 85 -14.94 -13.64 26.77
C CYS A 85 -16.32 -14.21 27.20
N SER A 86 -16.72 -15.40 26.75
CA SER A 86 -18.09 -15.90 26.95
C SER A 86 -18.41 -16.48 28.34
N ASN A 87 -17.45 -16.55 29.27
CA ASN A 87 -17.62 -17.21 30.58
C ASN A 87 -17.04 -16.34 31.72
N GLY A 88 -17.76 -15.30 32.12
CA GLY A 88 -17.43 -14.48 33.30
C GLY A 88 -17.55 -15.23 34.62
#